data_AF-A0A0W8DGF2-F1
#
_entry.id   AF-A0A0W8DGF2-F1
#
_cell.length_a   1.000
_cell.length_b   1.000
_cell.length_c   1.000
_cell.angle_alpha   90.00
_cell.angle_beta   90.00
_cell.angle_gamma   90.00
#
_symmetry.space_group_name_H-M   'P 1'
#
loop_
_entity.id
_entity.type
_entity.pdbx_description
1 polymer ?
#
loop_
_entity_poly.entity_id
_entity_poly.type
_entity_poly.pdbx_seq_one_letter_code
_entity_poly.pdbx_strand_id
1 'polypeptide(L)'
;MESAYTTSTTPPVVDITNKSGNYGAYPDTPYSPPQIDPCERSLHHTNRSQYSRDEFHHKQWFVTSSAYLRECYAEFLGTFVMISFGMGVNNQVVLSKEKEGTWLSINMAWGIAVLMGVYCSEGVSGAHLNPAVTLAHAVYGRLPWRKMPGYVVSQFIGAFVGAFAIYLLDYERLHKADPDKETMFHNFATHPNPEISNLTAFYTEALATGMLLLCVYAITDQRNRSPGTVGTPFAFALMIMALGMSFGMNTGYAMNPAETSVLACLPSSLATVPRSSRKRATTFWSQCSRR
;
A
#
# COMPACT_ATOMS: atom_id res chain seq x y z
N MET A 1 -28.64 40.73 58.08
CA MET A 1 -27.35 41.16 57.51
C MET A 1 -26.31 40.94 58.59
N GLU A 2 -25.68 39.77 58.56
CA GLU A 2 -24.74 39.20 59.53
C GLU A 2 -23.84 38.27 58.70
N SER A 3 -22.58 37.98 58.99
CA SER A 3 -21.57 38.59 59.87
C SER A 3 -20.23 37.97 59.41
N ALA A 4 -19.12 38.60 59.78
CA ALA A 4 -17.76 38.25 59.37
C ALA A 4 -17.17 37.01 60.08
N TYR A 5 -16.17 36.39 59.41
CA TYR A 5 -15.03 35.58 59.90
C TYR A 5 -15.11 34.81 61.23
N THR A 6 -14.84 33.50 61.18
CA THR A 6 -13.95 32.79 62.13
C THR A 6 -13.66 31.35 61.65
N THR A 7 -12.42 31.07 61.27
CA THR A 7 -11.88 29.71 61.13
C THR A 7 -11.44 29.21 62.51
N SER A 8 -12.14 28.21 63.03
CA SER A 8 -11.79 27.48 64.25
C SER A 8 -11.07 26.18 63.90
N THR A 9 -9.88 26.02 64.46
CA THR A 9 -8.94 24.91 64.31
C THR A 9 -9.26 23.78 65.29
N THR A 10 -9.80 22.65 64.81
CA THR A 10 -9.63 21.32 65.43
C THR A 10 -9.80 20.22 64.37
N PRO A 11 -8.92 19.21 64.27
CA PRO A 11 -9.17 18.06 63.41
C PRO A 11 -10.17 17.10 64.09
N PRO A 12 -11.17 16.55 63.37
CA PRO A 12 -11.99 15.48 63.93
C PRO A 12 -11.18 14.19 64.02
N VAL A 13 -11.15 13.61 65.22
CA VAL A 13 -10.59 12.30 65.54
C VAL A 13 -11.36 11.23 64.77
N VAL A 14 -10.66 10.39 64.00
CA VAL A 14 -11.26 9.24 63.31
C VAL A 14 -11.40 8.10 64.31
N ASP A 15 -12.65 7.80 64.68
CA ASP A 15 -13.00 6.68 65.54
C ASP A 15 -13.01 5.38 64.73
N ILE A 16 -12.01 4.52 64.93
CA ILE A 16 -11.82 3.27 64.17
C ILE A 16 -12.49 2.10 64.91
N THR A 17 -13.80 2.18 65.16
CA THR A 17 -14.54 1.02 65.71
C THR A 17 -15.95 0.86 65.15
N ASN A 18 -16.18 1.08 63.85
CA ASN A 18 -17.41 0.56 63.25
C ASN A 18 -17.19 -0.10 61.88
N LYS A 19 -17.21 -1.45 61.91
CA LYS A 19 -17.22 -2.32 60.74
C LYS A 19 -18.67 -2.54 60.29
N SER A 20 -19.20 -1.66 59.43
CA SER A 20 -20.34 -1.99 58.58
C SER A 20 -20.62 -0.90 57.53
N GLY A 21 -20.51 -1.27 56.24
CA GLY A 21 -21.30 -0.66 55.17
C GLY A 21 -20.73 0.56 54.44
N ASN A 22 -20.74 0.46 53.09
CA ASN A 22 -20.64 1.51 52.07
C ASN A 22 -19.31 2.27 51.93
N TYR A 23 -18.51 1.84 50.93
CA TYR A 23 -17.50 2.68 50.30
C TYR A 23 -18.19 3.90 49.64
N GLY A 24 -18.13 5.04 50.34
CA GLY A 24 -18.44 6.34 49.76
C GLY A 24 -17.40 6.73 48.71
N ALA A 25 -17.87 7.26 47.58
CA ALA A 25 -17.06 7.74 46.48
C ALA A 25 -16.07 8.82 46.93
N TYR A 26 -14.83 8.73 46.44
CA TYR A 26 -13.86 9.82 46.58
C TYR A 26 -14.30 11.02 45.73
N PRO A 27 -14.20 12.27 46.23
CA PRO A 27 -14.43 13.44 45.41
C PRO A 27 -13.31 13.59 44.36
N ASP A 28 -13.70 13.85 43.12
CA ASP A 28 -12.78 14.07 42.00
C ASP A 28 -11.87 15.26 42.28
N THR A 29 -10.56 15.01 42.24
CA THR A 29 -9.53 16.06 42.31
C THR A 29 -8.83 16.18 40.95
N PRO A 30 -8.23 17.34 40.61
CA PRO A 30 -7.53 17.55 39.34
C PRO A 30 -6.32 16.63 39.10
N TYR A 31 -5.95 15.79 40.06
CA TYR A 31 -4.82 14.87 40.01
C TYR A 31 -5.23 13.39 40.03
N SER A 32 -6.52 13.09 39.88
CA SER A 32 -6.98 11.70 39.71
C SER A 32 -6.67 11.20 38.29
N PRO A 33 -6.01 10.04 38.10
CA PRO A 33 -5.84 9.45 36.78
C PRO A 33 -7.23 9.12 36.18
N PRO A 34 -7.42 9.28 34.85
CA PRO A 34 -8.72 9.01 34.24
C PRO A 34 -9.17 7.58 34.54
N GLN A 35 -10.36 7.43 35.11
CA GLN A 35 -10.98 6.12 35.26
C GLN A 35 -11.30 5.59 33.85
N ILE A 36 -10.51 4.61 33.42
CA ILE A 36 -10.77 3.88 32.18
C ILE A 36 -12.05 3.09 32.39
N ASP A 37 -13.08 3.41 31.61
CA ASP A 37 -14.36 2.69 31.64
C ASP A 37 -14.11 1.19 31.39
N PRO A 38 -14.67 0.28 32.21
CA PRO A 38 -14.54 -1.17 32.00
C PRO A 38 -15.02 -1.62 30.61
N CYS A 39 -15.90 -0.85 29.97
CA CYS A 39 -16.43 -1.13 28.65
C CYS A 39 -15.39 -0.89 27.52
N GLU A 40 -14.46 0.05 27.71
CA GLU A 40 -13.39 0.34 26.74
C GLU A 40 -12.31 -0.76 26.76
N ARG A 41 -12.10 -1.40 27.92
CA ARG A 41 -11.21 -2.57 28.05
C ARG A 41 -11.75 -3.77 27.25
N SER A 42 -13.06 -3.94 27.10
CA SER A 42 -13.65 -5.07 26.35
C SER A 42 -13.33 -5.01 24.84
N LEU A 43 -13.37 -3.82 24.22
CA LEU A 43 -13.11 -3.66 22.79
C LEU A 43 -11.63 -3.84 22.39
N HIS A 44 -10.71 -3.63 23.32
CA HIS A 44 -9.28 -3.83 23.08
C HIS A 44 -8.78 -5.26 23.38
N HIS A 45 -9.60 -6.11 24.02
CA HIS A 45 -9.23 -7.50 24.35
C HIS A 45 -9.62 -8.54 23.29
N THR A 46 -10.47 -8.22 22.32
CA THR A 46 -10.91 -9.18 21.29
C THR A 46 -9.93 -9.35 20.12
N ASN A 47 -9.05 -8.37 19.85
CA ASN A 47 -8.11 -8.46 18.73
C ASN A 47 -6.67 -8.86 19.15
N ARG A 48 -6.29 -8.63 20.43
CA ARG A 48 -4.96 -9.01 20.94
C ARG A 48 -4.91 -10.46 21.48
N SER A 49 -6.05 -11.09 21.75
CA SER A 49 -6.12 -12.41 22.38
C SER A 49 -6.00 -13.60 21.42
N GLN A 50 -6.15 -13.42 20.09
CA GLN A 50 -5.94 -14.52 19.13
C GLN A 50 -4.46 -14.90 18.93
N TYR A 51 -3.52 -14.12 19.47
CA TYR A 51 -2.08 -14.43 19.36
C TYR A 51 -1.52 -15.16 20.59
N SER A 52 -2.34 -15.44 21.61
CA SER A 52 -1.90 -16.17 22.80
C SER A 52 -2.38 -17.62 22.77
N ARG A 53 -1.40 -18.51 22.52
CA ARG A 53 -1.38 -19.96 22.76
C ARG A 53 -2.31 -20.83 21.91
N ASP A 54 -1.76 -21.31 20.80
CA ASP A 54 -1.83 -22.74 20.50
C ASP A 54 -0.41 -23.31 20.50
N GLU A 55 -0.04 -23.89 21.65
CA GLU A 55 1.12 -24.77 21.82
C GLU A 55 0.84 -26.12 21.15
N PHE A 56 0.87 -26.17 19.82
CA PHE A 56 1.13 -27.40 19.07
C PHE A 56 2.05 -27.06 17.90
N HIS A 57 3.35 -27.01 18.18
CA HIS A 57 4.39 -26.93 17.15
C HIS A 57 4.43 -28.25 16.35
N HIS A 58 3.46 -28.46 15.46
CA HIS A 58 3.78 -29.08 14.18
C HIS A 58 4.83 -28.17 13.54
N LYS A 59 6.04 -28.68 13.32
CA LYS A 59 7.05 -28.02 12.49
C LYS A 59 6.38 -27.74 11.14
N GLN A 60 5.90 -26.52 10.94
CA GLN A 60 5.39 -26.09 9.66
C GLN A 60 6.60 -26.07 8.73
N TRP A 61 6.65 -27.07 7.84
CA TRP A 61 7.72 -27.35 6.89
C TRP A 61 8.11 -26.18 5.97
N PHE A 62 7.28 -25.13 5.91
CA PHE A 62 7.53 -23.92 5.12
C PHE A 62 7.75 -22.63 5.93
N VAL A 63 7.93 -22.72 7.25
CA VAL A 63 8.19 -21.50 8.05
C VAL A 63 9.64 -21.08 7.87
N THR A 64 9.82 -20.01 7.10
CA THR A 64 11.12 -19.35 6.98
C THR A 64 11.49 -18.68 8.31
N SER A 65 12.66 -19.01 8.85
CA SER A 65 13.13 -18.44 10.12
C SER A 65 13.63 -17.00 10.01
N SER A 66 13.96 -16.52 8.81
CA SER A 66 14.43 -15.15 8.56
C SER A 66 13.25 -14.18 8.40
N ALA A 67 13.17 -13.19 9.29
CA ALA A 67 12.16 -12.12 9.20
C ALA A 67 12.26 -11.34 7.86
N TYR A 68 13.48 -11.10 7.38
CA TYR A 68 13.69 -10.39 6.12
C TYR A 68 13.15 -11.15 4.90
N LEU A 69 13.30 -12.47 4.87
CA LEU A 69 12.74 -13.28 3.77
C LEU A 69 11.21 -13.31 3.83
N ARG A 70 10.61 -13.29 5.02
CA ARG A 70 9.15 -13.16 5.18
C ARG A 70 8.64 -11.83 4.62
N GLU A 71 9.34 -10.73 4.89
CA GLU A 71 9.05 -9.42 4.31
C GLU A 71 9.14 -9.46 2.77
N CYS A 72 10.19 -10.07 2.23
CA CYS A 72 10.37 -10.24 0.78
C CYS A 72 9.22 -11.06 0.14
N TYR A 73 8.82 -12.18 0.75
CA TYR A 73 7.69 -12.98 0.25
C TYR A 73 6.36 -12.23 0.33
N ALA A 74 6.15 -11.42 1.37
CA ALA A 74 4.97 -10.58 1.50
C ALA A 74 4.92 -9.50 0.42
N GLU A 75 6.05 -8.82 0.13
CA GLU A 75 6.15 -7.86 -0.97
C GLU A 75 5.92 -8.52 -2.33
N PHE A 76 6.50 -9.70 -2.56
CA PHE A 76 6.25 -10.49 -3.76
C PHE A 76 4.76 -10.79 -3.94
N LEU A 77 4.10 -11.32 -2.89
CA LEU A 77 2.69 -11.71 -2.95
C LEU A 77 1.77 -10.49 -3.14
N GLY A 78 2.00 -9.41 -2.38
CA GLY A 78 1.20 -8.21 -2.50
C GLY A 78 1.33 -7.56 -3.89
N THR A 79 2.55 -7.49 -4.45
CA THR A 79 2.76 -6.95 -5.79
C THR A 79 2.19 -7.87 -6.86
N PHE A 80 2.30 -9.20 -6.70
CA PHE A 80 1.65 -10.18 -7.59
C PHE A 80 0.13 -9.97 -7.66
N VAL A 81 -0.54 -9.84 -6.51
CA VAL A 81 -1.98 -9.62 -6.43
C VAL A 81 -2.38 -8.30 -7.06
N MET A 82 -1.67 -7.22 -6.70
CA MET A 82 -1.92 -5.88 -7.25
C MET A 82 -1.79 -5.86 -8.77
N ILE A 83 -0.73 -6.43 -9.32
CA ILE A 83 -0.48 -6.44 -10.76
C ILE A 83 -1.44 -7.36 -11.51
N SER A 84 -1.82 -8.51 -10.92
CA SER A 84 -2.79 -9.41 -11.54
C SER A 84 -4.15 -8.73 -11.75
N PHE A 85 -4.67 -8.05 -10.73
CA PHE A 85 -5.94 -7.32 -10.87
C PHE A 85 -5.81 -6.08 -11.76
N GLY A 86 -4.74 -5.30 -11.62
CA GLY A 86 -4.49 -4.10 -12.42
C GLY A 86 -4.34 -4.39 -13.91
N MET A 87 -3.53 -5.38 -14.29
CA MET A 87 -3.38 -5.77 -15.70
C MET A 87 -4.60 -6.51 -16.24
N GLY A 88 -5.31 -7.27 -15.40
CA GLY A 88 -6.54 -7.95 -15.78
C GLY A 88 -7.62 -6.95 -16.24
N VAL A 89 -7.81 -5.84 -15.52
CA VAL A 89 -8.77 -4.81 -15.96
C VAL A 89 -8.29 -4.09 -17.21
N ASN A 90 -6.99 -3.82 -17.35
CA ASN A 90 -6.42 -3.18 -18.55
C ASN A 90 -6.73 -4.04 -19.79
N ASN A 91 -6.43 -5.34 -19.73
CA ASN A 91 -6.73 -6.27 -20.81
C ASN A 91 -8.23 -6.38 -21.07
N GLN A 92 -9.07 -6.44 -20.04
CA GLN A 92 -10.53 -6.52 -20.22
C GLN A 92 -11.06 -5.32 -21.01
N VAL A 93 -10.67 -4.10 -20.64
CA VAL A 93 -11.14 -2.87 -21.30
C VAL A 93 -10.60 -2.76 -22.72
N VAL A 94 -9.30 -3.00 -22.92
CA VAL A 94 -8.67 -2.87 -24.25
C VAL A 94 -9.14 -3.96 -25.20
N LEU A 95 -9.14 -5.23 -24.79
CA LEU A 95 -9.53 -6.36 -25.65
C LEU A 95 -11.03 -6.35 -25.97
N SER A 96 -11.86 -5.83 -25.08
CA SER A 96 -13.30 -5.66 -25.34
C SER A 96 -13.64 -4.42 -26.16
N LYS A 97 -12.66 -3.55 -26.47
CA LYS A 97 -12.87 -2.24 -27.11
C LYS A 97 -13.89 -1.40 -26.33
N GLU A 98 -13.67 -1.30 -25.02
CA GLU A 98 -14.49 -0.54 -24.06
C GLU A 98 -15.94 -1.04 -23.90
N LYS A 99 -16.27 -2.26 -24.35
CA LYS A 99 -17.60 -2.83 -24.17
C LYS A 99 -17.82 -3.39 -22.76
N GLU A 100 -16.77 -3.99 -22.19
CA GLU A 100 -16.81 -4.65 -20.87
C GLU A 100 -16.19 -3.77 -19.77
N GLY A 101 -15.94 -2.48 -20.06
CA GLY A 101 -15.44 -1.52 -19.09
C GLY A 101 -14.94 -0.22 -19.73
N THR A 102 -14.72 0.79 -18.91
CA THR A 102 -14.25 2.13 -19.31
C THR A 102 -13.05 2.56 -18.48
N TRP A 103 -12.49 3.74 -18.77
CA TRP A 103 -11.43 4.35 -17.95
C TRP A 103 -11.77 4.37 -16.45
N LEU A 104 -13.03 4.62 -16.08
CA LEU A 104 -13.46 4.60 -14.68
C LEU A 104 -13.28 3.21 -14.04
N SER A 105 -13.61 2.15 -14.77
CA SER A 105 -13.46 0.77 -14.27
C SER A 105 -12.00 0.38 -14.05
N ILE A 106 -11.08 0.88 -14.90
CA ILE A 106 -9.63 0.70 -14.73
C ILE A 106 -9.21 1.29 -13.38
N ASN A 107 -9.54 2.56 -13.14
CA ASN A 107 -9.14 3.24 -11.90
C ASN A 107 -9.74 2.58 -10.64
N MET A 108 -11.01 2.18 -10.69
CA MET A 108 -11.66 1.45 -9.60
C MET A 108 -10.94 0.13 -9.29
N ALA A 109 -10.67 -0.68 -10.33
CA ALA A 109 -10.02 -1.96 -10.18
C ALA A 109 -8.56 -1.83 -9.70
N TRP A 110 -7.82 -0.82 -10.17
CA TRP A 110 -6.46 -0.53 -9.65
C TRP A 110 -6.46 -0.13 -8.17
N GLY A 111 -7.45 0.66 -7.72
CA GLY A 111 -7.63 0.96 -6.29
C GLY A 111 -7.92 -0.29 -5.46
N ILE A 112 -8.81 -1.15 -5.93
CA ILE A 112 -9.14 -2.43 -5.28
C ILE A 112 -7.94 -3.39 -5.33
N ALA A 113 -7.15 -3.37 -6.39
CA ALA A 113 -5.94 -4.19 -6.51
C ALA A 113 -4.92 -3.82 -5.42
N VAL A 114 -4.73 -2.52 -5.18
CA VAL A 114 -3.87 -2.03 -4.08
C VAL A 114 -4.46 -2.40 -2.72
N LEU A 115 -5.78 -2.26 -2.53
CA LEU A 115 -6.45 -2.70 -1.31
C LEU A 115 -6.12 -4.15 -0.96
N MET A 116 -6.30 -5.05 -1.93
CA MET A 116 -6.03 -6.48 -1.75
C MET A 116 -4.54 -6.77 -1.55
N GLY A 117 -3.66 -6.08 -2.29
CA GLY A 117 -2.22 -6.19 -2.12
C GLY A 117 -1.76 -5.79 -0.71
N VAL A 118 -2.32 -4.70 -0.17
CA VAL A 118 -2.06 -4.23 1.20
C VAL A 118 -2.54 -5.28 2.20
N TYR A 119 -3.76 -5.81 2.07
CA TYR A 119 -4.23 -6.89 2.94
C TYR A 119 -3.33 -8.13 2.94
N CYS A 120 -2.71 -8.46 1.80
CA CYS A 120 -1.80 -9.60 1.70
C CYS A 120 -0.43 -9.38 2.38
N SER A 121 0.00 -8.13 2.59
CA SER A 121 1.40 -7.81 2.90
C SER A 121 1.62 -6.88 4.11
N GLU A 122 0.62 -6.08 4.50
CA GLU A 122 0.74 -5.03 5.52
C GLU A 122 1.20 -5.58 6.87
N GLY A 123 0.63 -6.71 7.30
CA GLY A 123 0.96 -7.33 8.59
C GLY A 123 2.37 -7.94 8.68
N VAL A 124 3.12 -8.02 7.57
CA VAL A 124 4.44 -8.63 7.53
C VAL A 124 5.51 -7.66 7.05
N SER A 125 5.34 -7.04 5.87
CA SER A 125 6.36 -6.15 5.25
C SER A 125 6.08 -4.67 5.42
N GLY A 126 4.85 -4.30 5.82
CA GLY A 126 4.35 -2.93 5.79
C GLY A 126 3.76 -2.51 4.43
N ALA A 127 3.58 -3.46 3.50
CA ALA A 127 2.93 -3.25 2.20
C ALA A 127 3.50 -2.09 1.39
N HIS A 128 4.80 -2.10 1.08
CA HIS A 128 5.37 -1.06 0.24
C HIS A 128 4.89 -1.19 -1.22
N LEU A 129 4.94 -2.42 -1.77
CA LEU A 129 4.46 -2.87 -3.09
C LEU A 129 4.98 -2.07 -4.30
N ASN A 130 5.86 -1.09 -4.05
CA ASN A 130 6.31 -0.09 -4.99
C ASN A 130 7.76 0.30 -4.62
N PRO A 131 8.72 0.22 -5.57
CA PRO A 131 10.10 0.63 -5.35
C PRO A 131 10.26 2.11 -4.98
N ALA A 132 9.42 3.00 -5.50
CA ALA A 132 9.47 4.43 -5.15
C ALA A 132 9.04 4.68 -3.70
N VAL A 133 8.00 3.99 -3.22
CA VAL A 133 7.58 4.02 -1.81
C VAL A 133 8.66 3.41 -0.92
N THR A 134 9.25 2.30 -1.35
CA THR A 134 10.35 1.64 -0.63
C THR A 134 11.57 2.55 -0.50
N LEU A 135 11.93 3.26 -1.57
CA LEU A 135 13.01 4.25 -1.57
C LEU A 135 12.68 5.42 -0.63
N ALA A 136 11.45 5.95 -0.69
CA ALA A 136 11.03 7.03 0.20
C ALA A 136 11.15 6.58 1.67
N HIS A 137 10.66 5.39 2.02
CA HIS A 137 10.81 4.83 3.36
C HIS A 137 12.28 4.66 3.77
N ALA A 138 13.18 4.31 2.86
CA ALA A 138 14.61 4.27 3.14
C ALA A 138 15.22 5.66 3.40
N VAL A 139 14.84 6.66 2.60
CA VAL A 139 15.29 8.06 2.74
C VAL A 139 14.80 8.69 4.03
N TYR A 140 13.53 8.48 4.41
CA TYR A 140 12.94 8.98 5.66
C TYR A 140 13.30 8.14 6.89
N GLY A 141 14.18 7.14 6.76
CA GLY A 141 14.68 6.33 7.87
C GLY A 141 13.66 5.35 8.47
N ARG A 142 12.56 5.06 7.76
CA ARG A 142 11.53 4.06 8.15
C ARG A 142 11.89 2.64 7.70
N LEU A 143 12.79 2.48 6.73
CA LEU A 143 13.34 1.20 6.29
C LEU A 143 14.88 1.27 6.30
N PRO A 144 15.59 0.29 6.89
CA PRO A 144 17.05 0.25 6.79
C PRO A 144 17.47 0.01 5.33
N TRP A 145 18.40 0.83 4.82
CA TRP A 145 18.91 0.78 3.44
C TRP A 145 19.35 -0.61 2.98
N ARG A 146 19.86 -1.47 3.88
CA ARG A 146 20.26 -2.84 3.57
C ARG A 146 19.10 -3.75 3.12
N LYS A 147 17.87 -3.46 3.55
CA LYS A 147 16.67 -4.23 3.18
C LYS A 147 16.05 -3.77 1.85
N MET A 148 16.32 -2.53 1.44
CA MET A 148 15.74 -1.93 0.24
C MET A 148 15.94 -2.79 -1.02
N PRO A 149 17.13 -3.35 -1.31
CA PRO A 149 17.32 -4.15 -2.51
C PRO A 149 16.45 -5.41 -2.56
N GLY A 150 16.22 -6.10 -1.43
CA GLY A 150 15.38 -7.30 -1.43
C GLY A 150 13.90 -6.99 -1.61
N TYR A 151 13.41 -5.88 -1.05
CA TYR A 151 12.06 -5.39 -1.32
C TYR A 151 11.87 -5.11 -2.82
N VAL A 152 12.79 -4.34 -3.41
CA VAL A 152 12.74 -3.96 -4.82
C VAL A 152 12.78 -5.20 -5.72
N VAL A 153 13.69 -6.15 -5.46
CA VAL A 153 13.76 -7.41 -6.23
C VAL A 153 12.47 -8.22 -6.09
N SER A 154 11.93 -8.32 -4.88
CA SER A 154 10.69 -9.08 -4.62
C SER A 154 9.49 -8.46 -5.34
N GLN A 155 9.38 -7.14 -5.34
CA GLN A 155 8.35 -6.38 -6.06
C GLN A 155 8.47 -6.61 -7.57
N PHE A 156 9.67 -6.52 -8.15
CA PHE A 156 9.87 -6.78 -9.58
C PHE A 156 9.50 -8.21 -9.98
N ILE A 157 9.91 -9.22 -9.19
CA ILE A 157 9.58 -10.62 -9.47
C ILE A 157 8.07 -10.84 -9.30
N GLY A 158 7.44 -10.24 -8.28
CA GLY A 158 5.99 -10.30 -8.07
C GLY A 158 5.21 -9.71 -9.23
N ALA A 159 5.64 -8.53 -9.71
CA ALA A 159 5.04 -7.86 -10.85
C ALA A 159 5.20 -8.68 -12.13
N PHE A 160 6.38 -9.24 -12.38
CA PHE A 160 6.63 -10.10 -13.53
C PHE A 160 5.74 -11.35 -13.53
N VAL A 161 5.64 -12.05 -12.39
CA VAL A 161 4.80 -13.26 -12.28
C VAL A 161 3.32 -12.92 -12.42
N GLY A 162 2.87 -11.79 -11.86
CA GLY A 162 1.47 -11.35 -11.99
C GLY A 162 1.11 -11.02 -13.45
N ALA A 163 1.98 -10.29 -14.13
CA ALA A 163 1.83 -9.98 -15.54
C ALA A 163 1.82 -11.22 -16.42
N PHE A 164 2.71 -12.18 -16.13
CA PHE A 164 2.77 -13.45 -16.84
C PHE A 164 1.50 -14.28 -16.64
N ALA A 165 0.93 -14.30 -15.43
CA ALA A 165 -0.33 -14.99 -15.16
C ALA A 165 -1.49 -14.40 -15.98
N ILE A 166 -1.58 -13.07 -16.08
CA ILE A 166 -2.61 -12.39 -16.90
C ILE A 166 -2.36 -12.58 -18.40
N TYR A 167 -1.09 -12.57 -18.84
CA TYR A 167 -0.75 -12.90 -20.22
C TYR A 167 -1.23 -14.31 -20.61
N LEU A 168 -1.06 -15.31 -19.73
CA LEU A 168 -1.55 -16.66 -19.97
C LEU A 168 -3.09 -16.71 -19.96
N LEU A 169 -3.74 -15.96 -19.06
CA LEU A 169 -5.19 -15.89 -18.96
C LEU A 169 -5.83 -15.37 -20.26
N ASP A 170 -5.27 -14.30 -20.83
CA ASP A 170 -5.78 -13.64 -22.03
C ASP A 170 -5.08 -14.10 -23.33
N TYR A 171 -4.26 -15.15 -23.27
CA TYR A 171 -3.36 -15.55 -24.37
C TYR A 171 -4.08 -15.68 -25.72
N GLU A 172 -5.22 -16.39 -25.75
CA GLU A 172 -5.98 -16.58 -26.98
C GLU A 172 -6.57 -15.29 -27.53
N ARG A 173 -7.01 -14.38 -26.66
CA ARG A 173 -7.60 -13.10 -27.06
C ARG A 173 -6.52 -12.15 -27.55
N LEU A 174 -5.38 -12.09 -26.86
CA LEU A 174 -4.21 -11.32 -27.26
C LEU A 174 -3.69 -11.80 -28.62
N HIS A 175 -3.55 -13.11 -28.82
CA HIS A 175 -3.05 -13.66 -30.09
C HIS A 175 -4.01 -13.43 -31.26
N LYS A 176 -5.33 -13.43 -31.02
CA LYS A 176 -6.34 -13.09 -32.04
C LYS A 176 -6.35 -11.60 -32.36
N ALA A 177 -6.17 -10.75 -31.35
CA ALA A 177 -6.23 -9.29 -31.52
C ALA A 177 -4.95 -8.73 -32.13
N ASP A 178 -3.80 -9.32 -31.82
CA ASP A 178 -2.48 -8.86 -32.26
C ASP A 178 -1.54 -10.06 -32.49
N PRO A 179 -1.63 -10.72 -33.66
CA PRO A 179 -0.81 -11.88 -33.98
C PRO A 179 0.69 -11.54 -34.07
N ASP A 180 1.03 -10.31 -34.45
CA ASP A 180 2.41 -9.82 -34.60
C ASP A 180 3.02 -9.27 -33.29
N LYS A 181 2.17 -9.04 -32.28
CA LYS A 181 2.52 -8.54 -30.93
C LYS A 181 3.11 -7.14 -30.91
N GLU A 182 2.67 -6.30 -31.85
CA GLU A 182 3.21 -4.95 -32.10
C GLU A 182 2.48 -3.84 -31.33
N THR A 183 1.30 -4.12 -30.79
CA THR A 183 0.40 -3.09 -30.23
C THR A 183 -0.07 -3.42 -28.82
N MET A 184 -0.30 -4.70 -28.51
CA MET A 184 -0.87 -5.12 -27.22
C MET A 184 0.15 -5.15 -26.08
N PHE A 185 1.44 -4.89 -26.35
CA PHE A 185 2.45 -4.73 -25.31
C PHE A 185 2.16 -3.51 -24.41
N HIS A 186 1.46 -2.51 -24.94
CA HIS A 186 1.04 -1.32 -24.21
C HIS A 186 0.07 -1.61 -23.05
N ASN A 187 -0.54 -2.80 -22.99
CA ASN A 187 -1.44 -3.18 -21.91
C ASN A 187 -0.68 -3.58 -20.63
N PHE A 188 0.60 -3.95 -20.76
CA PHE A 188 1.44 -4.48 -19.69
C PHE A 188 2.47 -3.47 -19.17
N ALA A 189 2.58 -2.30 -19.80
CA ALA A 189 3.39 -1.20 -19.31
C ALA A 189 2.79 0.13 -19.77
N THR A 190 2.97 1.16 -18.96
CA THR A 190 2.57 2.52 -19.32
C THR A 190 3.50 3.13 -20.35
N HIS A 191 2.93 3.88 -21.29
CA HIS A 191 3.67 4.60 -22.31
C HIS A 191 3.19 6.05 -22.37
N PRO A 192 4.08 7.02 -22.59
CA PRO A 192 3.67 8.40 -22.76
C PRO A 192 2.83 8.52 -24.02
N ASN A 193 1.81 9.37 -23.95
CA ASN A 193 1.01 9.70 -25.12
C ASN A 193 1.92 10.29 -26.23
N PRO A 194 1.81 9.85 -27.50
CA PRO A 194 2.61 10.39 -28.60
C PRO A 194 2.47 11.92 -28.80
N GLU A 195 1.43 12.53 -28.26
CA GLU A 195 1.17 13.97 -28.34
C GLU A 195 1.96 14.81 -27.32
N ILE A 196 2.60 14.18 -26.32
CA ILE A 196 3.31 14.90 -25.25
C ILE A 196 4.84 14.80 -25.39
N SER A 197 5.53 15.85 -24.93
CA SER A 197 6.99 15.85 -24.86
C SER A 197 7.50 14.98 -23.70
N ASN A 198 8.72 14.45 -23.82
CA ASN A 198 9.37 13.68 -22.74
C ASN A 198 9.51 14.50 -21.44
N LEU A 199 9.68 15.83 -21.54
CA LEU A 199 9.74 16.71 -20.37
C LEU A 199 8.39 16.78 -19.66
N THR A 200 7.29 16.89 -20.41
CA THR A 200 5.93 16.90 -19.88
C THR A 200 5.58 15.55 -19.25
N ALA A 201 6.01 14.45 -19.86
CA ALA A 201 5.84 13.10 -19.30
C ALA A 201 6.60 12.95 -17.97
N PHE A 202 7.86 13.39 -17.92
CA PHE A 202 8.66 13.39 -16.68
C PHE A 202 8.01 14.22 -15.58
N TYR A 203 7.57 15.44 -15.90
CA TYR A 203 6.90 16.31 -14.94
C TYR A 203 5.62 15.69 -14.39
N THR A 204 4.82 15.06 -15.26
CA THR A 204 3.58 14.40 -14.85
C THR A 204 3.85 13.24 -13.89
N GLU A 205 4.82 12.38 -14.20
CA GLU A 205 5.19 11.25 -13.33
C GLU A 205 5.82 11.71 -12.01
N ALA A 206 6.65 12.75 -12.04
CA ALA A 206 7.23 13.34 -10.84
C ALA A 206 6.15 13.93 -9.92
N LEU A 207 5.18 14.65 -10.49
CA LEU A 207 4.06 15.23 -9.75
C LEU A 207 3.14 14.14 -9.19
N ALA A 208 2.77 13.14 -10.00
CA ALA A 208 1.91 12.04 -9.58
C ALA A 208 2.56 11.21 -8.46
N THR A 209 3.84 10.86 -8.59
CA THR A 209 4.60 10.14 -7.56
C THR A 209 4.77 10.98 -6.30
N GLY A 210 5.00 12.29 -6.43
CA GLY A 210 5.05 13.23 -5.30
C GLY A 210 3.73 13.27 -4.52
N MET A 211 2.60 13.34 -5.23
CA MET A 211 1.26 13.30 -4.63
C MET A 211 0.96 11.95 -3.98
N LEU A 212 1.36 10.84 -4.61
CA LEU A 212 1.27 9.50 -4.04
C LEU A 212 1.99 9.44 -2.69
N LEU A 213 3.26 9.83 -2.64
CA LEU A 213 4.05 9.81 -1.41
C LEU A 213 3.48 10.74 -0.35
N LEU A 214 3.04 11.95 -0.74
CA LEU A 214 2.39 12.89 0.17
C LEU A 214 1.16 12.26 0.84
N CYS A 215 0.27 11.65 0.06
CA CYS A 215 -0.92 10.99 0.59
C CYS A 215 -0.57 9.75 1.45
N VAL A 216 0.42 8.94 1.04
CA VAL A 216 0.90 7.81 1.84
C VAL A 216 1.39 8.27 3.21
N TYR A 217 2.19 9.34 3.26
CA TYR A 217 2.65 9.90 4.53
C TYR A 217 1.51 10.54 5.31
N ALA A 218 0.58 11.22 4.67
CA ALA A 218 -0.58 11.82 5.35
C ALA A 218 -1.50 10.76 5.99
N ILE A 219 -1.67 9.59 5.36
CA ILE A 219 -2.46 8.46 5.86
C ILE A 219 -1.73 7.74 7.00
N THR A 220 -0.42 7.54 6.87
CA THR A 220 0.39 6.77 7.84
C THR A 220 0.90 7.60 9.02
N ASP A 221 0.77 8.93 8.97
CA ASP A 221 1.21 9.80 10.06
C ASP A 221 0.27 9.72 11.27
N GLN A 222 0.82 9.24 12.38
CA GLN A 222 0.13 9.12 13.67
C GLN A 222 -0.18 10.48 14.31
N ARG A 223 0.46 11.56 13.85
CA ARG A 223 0.18 12.93 14.29
C ARG A 223 -0.96 13.58 13.51
N ASN A 224 -1.35 12.98 12.40
CA ASN A 224 -2.50 13.40 11.62
C ASN A 224 -3.74 12.60 12.02
N ARG A 225 -4.91 12.96 11.47
CA ARG A 225 -6.14 12.20 11.65
C ARG A 225 -6.00 10.82 11.03
N SER A 226 -5.79 9.81 11.88
CA SER A 226 -5.69 8.42 11.44
C SER A 226 -7.04 7.89 10.95
N PRO A 227 -7.09 7.15 9.83
CA PRO A 227 -8.28 6.42 9.39
C PRO A 227 -8.58 5.17 10.25
N GLY A 228 -7.73 4.87 11.24
CA GLY A 228 -7.83 3.67 12.07
C GLY A 228 -7.26 2.42 11.39
N THR A 229 -6.96 1.38 12.16
CA THR A 229 -6.27 0.16 11.67
C THR A 229 -7.03 -0.55 10.54
N VAL A 230 -8.36 -0.51 10.57
CA VAL A 230 -9.21 -1.15 9.55
C VAL A 230 -9.39 -0.24 8.33
N GLY A 231 -9.28 1.08 8.51
CA GLY A 231 -9.53 2.08 7.46
C GLY A 231 -8.31 2.39 6.58
N THR A 232 -7.09 2.10 7.05
CA THR A 232 -5.84 2.38 6.31
C THR A 232 -5.81 1.78 4.90
N PRO A 233 -6.13 0.48 4.68
CA PRO A 233 -6.15 -0.10 3.34
C PRO A 233 -7.17 0.57 2.41
N PHE A 234 -8.35 0.92 2.92
CA PHE A 234 -9.39 1.63 2.15
C PHE A 234 -8.95 3.04 1.76
N ALA A 235 -8.24 3.74 2.65
CA ALA A 235 -7.69 5.05 2.34
C ALA A 235 -6.67 4.98 1.19
N PHE A 236 -5.80 3.96 1.17
CA PHE A 236 -4.89 3.73 0.05
C PHE A 236 -5.63 3.41 -1.26
N ALA A 237 -6.68 2.60 -1.21
CA ALA A 237 -7.49 2.29 -2.37
C ALA A 237 -8.11 3.54 -3.00
N LEU A 238 -8.77 4.38 -2.19
CA LEU A 238 -9.39 5.62 -2.63
C LEU A 238 -8.38 6.64 -3.15
N MET A 239 -7.20 6.71 -2.52
CA MET A 239 -6.09 7.54 -2.98
C MET A 239 -5.65 7.14 -4.40
N ILE A 240 -5.44 5.85 -4.67
CA ILE A 240 -5.03 5.37 -6.00
C ILE A 240 -6.11 5.63 -7.04
N MET A 241 -7.39 5.40 -6.70
CA MET A 241 -8.51 5.75 -7.57
C MET A 241 -8.51 7.24 -7.93
N ALA A 242 -8.35 8.13 -6.93
CA ALA A 242 -8.34 9.57 -7.15
C ALA A 242 -7.16 10.01 -8.03
N LEU A 243 -5.97 9.44 -7.80
CA LEU A 243 -4.78 9.73 -8.59
C LEU A 243 -4.96 9.29 -10.05
N GLY A 244 -5.44 8.08 -10.30
CA GLY A 244 -5.62 7.59 -11.66
C GLY A 244 -6.71 8.34 -12.43
N MET A 245 -7.82 8.71 -11.77
CA MET A 245 -8.87 9.55 -12.37
C MET A 245 -8.40 10.98 -12.69
N SER A 246 -7.41 11.51 -11.97
CA SER A 246 -6.96 12.90 -12.10
C SER A 246 -5.72 13.06 -12.98
N PHE A 247 -4.76 12.13 -12.90
CA PHE A 247 -3.43 12.26 -13.51
C PHE A 247 -3.17 11.26 -14.64
N GLY A 248 -4.10 10.35 -14.92
CA GLY A 248 -3.83 9.23 -15.82
C GLY A 248 -3.84 9.52 -17.32
N MET A 249 -4.38 10.66 -17.76
CA MET A 249 -4.57 10.97 -19.19
C MET A 249 -3.25 11.08 -19.99
N ASN A 250 -2.17 11.58 -19.36
CA ASN A 250 -0.94 11.89 -20.07
C ASN A 250 0.00 10.68 -20.22
N THR A 251 0.13 9.89 -19.15
CA THR A 251 1.14 8.82 -19.04
C THR A 251 0.58 7.51 -18.49
N GLY A 252 -0.71 7.42 -18.18
CA GLY A 252 -1.31 6.23 -17.56
C GLY A 252 -0.98 6.07 -16.08
N TYR A 253 -0.51 7.14 -15.40
CA TYR A 253 -0.19 7.19 -13.97
C TYR A 253 0.77 6.10 -13.48
N ALA A 254 1.90 5.91 -14.17
CA ALA A 254 2.81 4.79 -13.93
C ALA A 254 3.16 4.63 -12.45
N MET A 255 3.54 5.72 -11.75
CA MET A 255 3.74 5.89 -10.28
C MET A 255 4.57 4.82 -9.53
N ASN A 256 4.93 3.72 -10.17
CA ASN A 256 5.48 2.50 -9.62
C ASN A 256 6.49 1.92 -10.62
N PRO A 257 7.81 2.07 -10.35
CA PRO A 257 8.84 1.55 -11.23
C PRO A 257 8.75 0.03 -11.44
N ALA A 258 8.22 -0.74 -10.47
CA ALA A 258 8.03 -2.18 -10.61
C ALA A 258 7.01 -2.53 -11.68
N GLU A 259 5.92 -1.76 -11.77
CA GLU A 259 4.87 -1.91 -12.79
C GLU A 259 5.40 -1.54 -14.17
N THR A 260 6.07 -0.40 -14.31
CA THR A 260 6.57 0.08 -15.61
C THR A 260 7.63 -0.85 -16.21
N SER A 261 8.44 -1.50 -15.38
CA SER A 261 9.56 -2.33 -15.86
C SER A 261 9.15 -3.75 -16.22
N VAL A 262 7.91 -4.17 -15.97
CA VAL A 262 7.43 -5.54 -16.28
C VAL A 262 7.70 -5.89 -17.75
N LEU A 263 7.45 -4.95 -18.67
CA LEU A 263 7.68 -5.17 -20.10
C LEU A 263 9.16 -5.26 -20.47
N ALA A 264 10.05 -4.59 -19.72
CA ALA A 264 11.49 -4.71 -19.92
C ALA A 264 12.01 -6.12 -19.54
N CYS A 265 11.31 -6.82 -18.65
CA CYS A 265 11.66 -8.16 -18.19
C CYS A 265 10.95 -9.29 -18.95
N LEU A 266 9.90 -9.00 -19.74
CA LEU A 266 9.28 -10.00 -20.61
C LEU A 266 10.29 -10.49 -21.66
N PRO A 267 10.50 -11.82 -21.81
CA PRO A 267 11.49 -12.35 -22.73
C PRO A 267 11.29 -11.79 -24.14
N SER A 268 12.37 -11.34 -24.78
CA SER A 268 12.37 -10.83 -26.15
C SER A 268 11.93 -11.85 -27.21
N SER A 269 11.75 -13.10 -26.81
CA SER A 269 11.17 -14.19 -27.61
C SER A 269 9.64 -14.21 -27.58
N LEU A 270 9.03 -13.62 -26.53
CA LEU A 270 7.59 -13.43 -26.41
C LEU A 270 7.15 -12.04 -26.87
N ALA A 271 8.01 -11.03 -26.73
CA ALA A 271 7.84 -9.70 -27.32
C ALA A 271 8.68 -9.61 -28.60
N THR A 272 8.09 -9.95 -29.75
CA THR A 272 8.67 -9.68 -31.09
C THR A 272 8.66 -8.18 -31.36
N VAL A 273 9.44 -7.42 -30.59
CA VAL A 273 9.65 -5.99 -30.84
C VAL A 273 10.55 -5.85 -32.07
N PRO A 274 10.08 -5.18 -33.14
CA PRO A 274 10.84 -5.01 -34.36
C PRO A 274 12.07 -4.15 -34.09
N ARG A 275 13.14 -4.40 -34.84
CA ARG A 275 14.46 -3.77 -34.69
C ARG A 275 14.44 -2.22 -34.71
N SER A 276 13.39 -1.60 -35.25
CA SER A 276 13.18 -0.15 -35.26
C SER A 276 12.83 0.43 -33.88
N SER A 277 12.05 -0.30 -33.07
CA SER A 277 11.63 0.10 -31.72
C SER A 277 12.69 -0.26 -30.66
N ARG A 278 13.51 -1.27 -30.93
CA ARG A 278 14.67 -1.65 -30.10
C ARG A 278 15.66 -0.49 -29.93
N LYS A 279 15.82 0.35 -30.96
CA LYS A 279 16.66 1.56 -30.89
C LYS A 279 16.09 2.63 -29.95
N ARG A 280 14.77 2.74 -29.74
CA ARG A 280 14.18 3.76 -28.86
C ARG A 280 14.30 3.39 -27.38
N ALA A 281 14.09 2.13 -27.04
CA ALA A 281 14.21 1.64 -25.65
C ALA A 281 15.66 1.62 -25.14
N THR A 282 16.65 1.26 -25.97
CA THR A 282 18.07 1.36 -25.58
C THR A 282 18.60 2.79 -25.58
N THR A 283 18.02 3.68 -26.39
CA THR A 283 18.39 5.11 -26.36
C THR A 283 17.91 5.78 -25.08
N PHE A 284 16.79 5.34 -24.50
CA PHE A 284 16.27 5.85 -23.22
C PHE A 284 17.30 5.70 -22.07
N TRP A 285 17.96 4.54 -21.95
CA TRP A 285 19.01 4.33 -20.95
C TRP A 285 20.38 4.88 -21.38
N SER A 286 20.70 4.88 -22.68
CA SER A 286 21.97 5.42 -23.18
C SER A 286 22.05 6.95 -23.18
N GLN A 287 20.93 7.68 -23.27
CA GLN A 287 20.91 9.14 -23.20
C GLN A 287 20.97 9.67 -21.75
N CYS A 288 20.54 8.89 -20.75
CA CYS A 288 20.73 9.22 -19.34
C CYS A 288 22.17 9.01 -18.83
N SER A 289 23.01 8.26 -19.56
CA SER A 289 24.43 8.05 -19.22
C SER A 289 25.37 9.07 -19.86
N ARG A 290 24.88 9.89 -20.81
CA ARG A 290 25.66 10.92 -21.49
C ARG A 290 24.81 12.15 -21.74
N ARG A 291 24.43 12.85 -20.68
CA ARG A 291 24.18 14.29 -20.64
C ARG A 291 24.06 14.76 -19.20
#